data_AF-A0A5C8PUT7-F1
#
_entry.id   AF-A0A5C8PUT7-F1
#
_cell.length_a   1.000
_cell.length_b   1.000
_cell.length_c   1.000
_cell.angle_alpha   90.00
_cell.angle_beta   90.00
_cell.angle_gamma   90.00
#
_symmetry.space_group_name_H-M   'P 1'
#
loop_
_entity.id
_entity.type
_entity.pdbx_description
1 polymer ?
#
loop_
_entity_poly.entity_id
_entity_poly.type
_entity_poly.pdbx_seq_one_letter_code
_entity_poly.pdbx_strand_id
1 'polypeptide(L)'
;MTASAARRAGCALTSVVAKGGAVLKSPTGRARSTLASGCPRDASMNASPRQGPTALGILCWILGILTVATPVAGWLLGAGAGRYGGYLIAAGVVLGALLNVPSLIANLFYARRRRWAVIWLNLVLLLQLVAVATALWFVGSALTQSSRESDVYRRTSQVYPAIKTNDPAAVEKALNVCAADCAALLDTFLLSATVEGASRSMAYLLSKGANPTPGPVSNAVASLQTCEGVRLSALNSLAVSVARGDEAAIGLLLAKSDDKGRQKAAWVAAQRDRLDLLQRLLEAGVPLTMRGSGLDENATLLNAAASGAALRVGAWLLKEKGFDANGDPQEPGRPPVDTPLLSLIGFAWDAREAPRLRAFLDMLAAHGAQLDRTSSMSGQTPLQKATWARSPVAADALIAAGASQASLTAEDRDRLLKLRQNPQTGFNPNIDSRDCLP
;
A
#
# COMPACT_ATOMS: atom_id res chain seq x y z
N MET A 1 -17.25 15.99 -36.57
CA MET A 1 -18.71 16.00 -36.77
C MET A 1 -19.29 14.99 -35.78
N THR A 2 -20.25 15.29 -34.91
CA THR A 2 -21.12 16.48 -34.72
C THR A 2 -20.88 17.14 -33.36
N ALA A 3 -21.23 18.42 -33.24
CA ALA A 3 -21.18 19.16 -31.98
C ALA A 3 -22.59 19.27 -31.35
N SER A 4 -22.66 19.41 -30.03
CA SER A 4 -23.80 20.03 -29.35
C SER A 4 -23.29 20.92 -28.22
N ALA A 5 -23.92 22.07 -28.03
CA ALA A 5 -23.46 23.17 -27.17
C ALA A 5 -24.64 23.91 -26.54
N ALA A 6 -24.35 24.86 -25.63
CA ALA A 6 -25.28 25.83 -25.01
C ALA A 6 -26.29 25.24 -23.99
N ARG A 7 -26.88 25.95 -23.01
CA ARG A 7 -26.78 27.29 -22.32
C ARG A 7 -27.63 27.16 -21.01
N ARG A 8 -27.72 28.06 -20.00
CA ARG A 8 -27.26 29.44 -19.66
C ARG A 8 -27.22 29.51 -18.10
N ALA A 9 -26.26 30.22 -17.48
CA ALA A 9 -26.40 31.56 -16.85
C ALA A 9 -27.49 31.77 -15.76
N GLY A 10 -27.09 32.35 -14.63
CA GLY A 10 -27.98 32.91 -13.59
C GLY A 10 -27.18 33.78 -12.60
N CYS A 11 -27.47 35.08 -12.56
CA CYS A 11 -26.74 36.07 -11.74
C CYS A 11 -27.50 36.47 -10.45
N ALA A 12 -26.71 36.80 -9.42
CA ALA A 12 -26.87 37.85 -8.40
C ALA A 12 -28.26 38.21 -7.82
N LEU A 13 -28.30 38.34 -6.48
CA LEU A 13 -29.13 39.32 -5.77
C LEU A 13 -28.47 39.73 -4.43
N THR A 14 -28.86 40.89 -3.90
CA THR A 14 -28.10 41.71 -2.93
C THR A 14 -28.90 42.11 -1.69
N SER A 15 -28.21 42.61 -0.65
CA SER A 15 -28.73 43.28 0.56
C SER A 15 -29.43 42.34 1.58
N VAL A 16 -29.56 42.64 2.88
CA VAL A 16 -29.89 43.91 3.56
C VAL A 16 -29.13 44.11 4.89
N VAL A 17 -28.91 45.38 5.25
CA VAL A 17 -28.37 45.87 6.55
C VAL A 17 -29.48 45.97 7.60
N ALA A 18 -29.21 45.59 8.86
CA ALA A 18 -30.05 45.97 10.00
C ALA A 18 -29.22 46.47 11.19
N LYS A 19 -29.39 47.74 11.55
CA LYS A 19 -28.98 48.33 12.84
C LYS A 19 -30.10 48.11 13.86
N GLY A 20 -29.77 47.92 15.12
CA GLY A 20 -30.71 48.01 16.23
C GLY A 20 -29.96 48.20 17.55
N GLY A 21 -30.14 49.35 18.19
CA GLY A 21 -29.58 49.63 19.52
C GLY A 21 -30.69 49.98 20.52
N ALA A 22 -30.42 49.81 21.81
CA ALA A 22 -31.27 50.31 22.87
C ALA A 22 -30.43 50.76 24.07
N VAL A 23 -30.60 52.03 24.46
CA VAL A 23 -30.12 52.64 25.70
C VAL A 23 -31.33 52.79 26.61
N LEU A 24 -31.21 52.57 27.94
CA LEU A 24 -32.11 53.21 28.92
C LEU A 24 -31.58 53.18 30.38
N LYS A 25 -31.26 54.38 30.88
CA LYS A 25 -31.44 54.97 32.23
C LYS A 25 -31.14 54.19 33.53
N SER A 26 -30.30 54.85 34.35
CA SER A 26 -30.23 54.80 35.82
C SER A 26 -31.51 55.35 36.49
N PRO A 27 -31.75 55.09 37.80
CA PRO A 27 -31.78 56.25 38.69
C PRO A 27 -31.07 56.12 40.06
N THR A 28 -30.74 57.31 40.57
CA THR A 28 -30.09 57.72 41.82
C THR A 28 -30.72 57.27 43.16
N GLY A 29 -29.86 56.96 44.13
CA GLY A 29 -29.67 57.85 45.30
C GLY A 29 -30.25 57.48 46.68
N ARG A 30 -29.38 57.42 47.69
CA ARG A 30 -29.46 58.27 48.91
C ARG A 30 -28.22 58.18 49.79
N ALA A 31 -27.87 59.29 50.44
CA ALA A 31 -26.78 59.38 51.41
C ALA A 31 -27.31 59.32 52.86
N ARG A 32 -26.46 58.91 53.80
CA ARG A 32 -26.41 59.47 55.16
C ARG A 32 -25.03 59.30 55.77
N SER A 33 -24.56 60.36 56.41
CA SER A 33 -23.33 60.46 57.17
C SER A 33 -23.61 60.39 58.68
N THR A 34 -22.62 59.95 59.46
CA THR A 34 -22.36 60.46 60.82
C THR A 34 -20.94 60.15 61.28
N LEU A 35 -20.38 60.99 62.16
CA LEU A 35 -19.00 60.94 62.66
C LEU A 35 -18.87 60.12 63.96
N ALA A 36 -17.68 59.57 64.20
CA ALA A 36 -16.98 59.48 65.51
C ALA A 36 -15.56 58.89 65.25
N SER A 37 -14.46 59.67 65.24
CA SER A 37 -13.65 60.11 66.40
C SER A 37 -12.98 58.98 67.20
N GLY A 38 -11.64 58.85 67.08
CA GLY A 38 -10.83 57.97 67.95
C GLY A 38 -9.44 57.61 67.40
N CYS A 39 -8.40 58.37 67.77
CA CYS A 39 -6.99 57.99 67.63
C CYS A 39 -6.52 57.13 68.84
N PRO A 40 -5.24 56.71 68.92
CA PRO A 40 -4.50 55.86 67.99
C PRO A 40 -3.98 54.59 68.70
N ARG A 41 -3.57 53.54 67.97
CA ARG A 41 -2.72 52.47 68.53
C ARG A 41 -1.73 51.91 67.52
N ASP A 42 -0.45 52.03 67.86
CA ASP A 42 0.61 51.18 67.35
C ASP A 42 0.35 49.72 67.73
N ALA A 43 0.43 48.81 66.77
CA ALA A 43 0.48 47.38 67.03
C ALA A 43 1.17 46.66 65.85
N SER A 44 2.44 46.31 66.07
CA SER A 44 3.20 45.22 65.44
C SER A 44 2.89 44.81 64.00
N MET A 45 3.92 44.94 63.15
CA MET A 45 4.09 44.09 61.97
C MET A 45 4.23 42.62 62.38
N ASN A 46 3.10 41.95 62.66
CA ASN A 46 3.05 40.49 62.66
C ASN A 46 3.16 40.04 61.21
N ALA A 47 4.40 39.85 60.76
CA ALA A 47 4.73 39.18 59.53
C ALA A 47 4.07 37.80 59.56
N SER A 48 2.89 37.69 58.93
CA SER A 48 2.24 36.40 58.71
C SER A 48 3.31 35.49 58.09
N PRO A 49 3.61 34.32 58.69
CA PRO A 49 4.66 33.47 58.18
C PRO A 49 4.36 33.22 56.71
N ARG A 50 5.30 33.57 55.83
CA ARG A 50 5.21 33.26 54.40
C ARG A 50 5.17 31.74 54.30
N GLN A 51 3.96 31.19 54.34
CA GLN A 51 3.74 29.76 54.16
C GLN A 51 4.23 29.46 52.75
N GLY A 52 5.44 28.89 52.68
CA GLY A 52 6.04 28.47 51.42
C GLY A 52 5.08 27.54 50.69
N PRO A 53 5.18 27.43 49.36
CA PRO A 53 4.31 26.57 48.58
C PRO A 53 4.34 25.16 49.18
N THR A 54 3.22 24.76 49.81
CA THR A 54 3.09 23.44 50.42
C THR A 54 3.42 22.38 49.38
N ALA A 55 4.00 21.24 49.78
CA ALA A 55 4.41 20.19 48.83
C ALA A 55 3.29 19.78 47.85
N LEU A 56 2.03 19.82 48.29
CA LEU A 56 0.84 19.62 47.47
C LEU A 56 0.72 20.63 46.31
N GLY A 57 1.00 21.91 46.55
CA GLY A 57 0.97 22.96 45.53
C GLY A 57 2.09 22.81 44.50
N ILE A 58 3.27 22.35 44.91
CA ILE A 58 4.38 22.02 44.01
C ILE A 58 3.99 20.82 43.13
N LEU A 59 3.40 19.77 43.72
CA LEU A 59 2.93 18.60 43.00
C LEU A 59 1.84 18.95 41.97
N CYS A 60 0.85 19.78 42.34
CA CYS A 60 -0.17 20.26 41.40
C CYS A 60 0.44 21.06 40.23
N TRP A 61 1.49 21.85 40.48
CA TRP A 61 2.21 22.58 39.44
C TRP A 61 2.97 21.66 38.48
N ILE A 62 3.70 20.67 39.01
CA ILE A 62 4.42 19.68 38.19
C ILE A 62 3.43 18.89 37.33
N LEU A 63 2.33 18.41 37.92
CA LEU A 63 1.28 17.73 37.17
C LEU A 63 0.66 18.64 36.10
N GLY A 64 0.37 19.91 36.42
CA GLY A 64 -0.15 20.88 35.45
C GLY A 64 0.78 21.17 34.28
N ILE A 65 2.10 21.19 34.49
CA ILE A 65 3.08 21.31 33.40
C ILE A 65 3.06 20.03 32.55
N LEU A 66 3.10 18.85 33.17
CA LEU A 66 3.13 17.57 32.45
C LEU A 66 1.89 17.33 31.59
N THR A 67 0.70 17.80 32.01
CA THR A 67 -0.54 17.63 31.24
C THR A 67 -0.59 18.46 29.96
N VAL A 68 0.16 19.57 29.90
CA VAL A 68 0.31 20.39 28.69
C VAL A 68 1.50 19.92 27.86
N ALA A 69 2.62 19.56 28.50
CA ALA A 69 3.83 19.14 27.83
C ALA A 69 3.66 17.81 27.07
N THR A 70 2.90 16.85 27.60
CA THR A 70 2.78 15.50 26.99
C THR A 70 1.96 15.47 25.69
N PRO A 71 0.81 16.16 25.53
CA PRO A 71 0.15 16.30 24.23
C PRO A 71 0.98 17.10 23.23
N VAL A 72 1.67 18.17 23.67
CA VAL A 72 2.53 18.99 22.80
C VAL A 72 3.71 18.18 22.27
N ALA A 73 4.37 17.39 23.13
CA ALA A 73 5.42 16.46 22.71
C ALA A 73 4.89 15.39 21.75
N GLY A 74 3.74 14.79 22.04
CA GLY A 74 3.08 13.83 21.13
C GLY A 74 2.74 14.41 19.76
N TRP A 75 2.32 15.68 19.72
CA TRP A 75 2.04 16.40 18.47
C TRP A 75 3.30 16.72 17.66
N LEU A 76 4.33 17.29 18.31
CA LEU A 76 5.60 17.65 17.68
C LEU A 76 6.34 16.41 17.15
N LEU A 77 6.38 15.31 17.91
CA LEU A 77 6.99 14.05 17.50
C LEU A 77 6.14 13.32 16.45
N GLY A 78 4.82 13.35 16.61
CA GLY A 78 3.89 12.69 15.69
C GLY A 78 3.88 13.28 14.28
N ALA A 79 3.99 14.61 14.15
CA ALA A 79 4.01 15.29 12.86
C ALA A 79 5.16 14.85 11.94
N GLY A 80 6.29 14.38 12.50
CA GLY A 80 7.45 13.87 11.75
C GLY A 80 7.48 12.36 11.52
N ALA A 81 6.62 11.57 12.18
CA ALA A 81 6.79 10.11 12.28
C ALA A 81 6.06 9.27 11.20
N GLY A 82 5.59 9.90 10.12
CA GLY A 82 4.95 9.21 8.99
C GLY A 82 3.74 8.36 9.43
N ARG A 83 3.70 7.08 9.01
CA ARG A 83 2.60 6.14 9.36
C ARG A 83 2.41 5.95 10.87
N TYR A 84 3.41 6.21 11.71
CA TYR A 84 3.32 6.07 13.16
C TYR A 84 2.90 7.36 13.89
N GLY A 85 2.80 8.49 13.18
CA GLY A 85 2.49 9.79 13.77
C GLY A 85 1.16 9.82 14.53
N GLY A 86 0.11 9.20 13.99
CA GLY A 86 -1.18 9.10 14.65
C GLY A 86 -1.13 8.38 16.00
N TYR A 87 -0.33 7.32 16.12
CA TYR A 87 -0.16 6.58 17.37
C TYR A 87 0.59 7.39 18.43
N LEU A 88 1.62 8.17 18.05
CA LEU A 88 2.35 9.04 18.97
C LEU A 88 1.48 10.20 19.49
N ILE A 89 0.65 10.79 18.61
CA ILE A 89 -0.34 11.81 18.99
C ILE A 89 -1.36 11.20 19.97
N ALA A 90 -1.92 10.04 19.64
CA ALA A 90 -2.88 9.35 20.50
C ALA A 90 -2.29 9.01 21.87
N ALA A 91 -1.06 8.47 21.92
CA ALA A 91 -0.35 8.16 23.15
C ALA A 91 -0.10 9.43 24.00
N GLY A 92 0.33 10.53 23.39
CA GLY A 92 0.54 11.81 24.08
C GLY A 92 -0.75 12.39 24.67
N VAL A 93 -1.86 12.32 23.93
CA VAL A 93 -3.19 12.75 24.41
C VAL A 93 -3.67 11.87 25.57
N VAL A 94 -3.55 10.55 25.45
CA VAL A 94 -3.92 9.59 26.52
C VAL A 94 -3.09 9.82 27.79
N LEU A 95 -1.77 9.97 27.65
CA LEU A 95 -0.87 10.19 28.78
C LEU A 95 -1.16 11.52 29.48
N GLY A 96 -1.35 12.60 28.71
CA GLY A 96 -1.73 13.91 29.24
C GLY A 96 -3.06 13.89 29.98
N ALA A 97 -4.04 13.13 29.49
CA ALA A 97 -5.33 12.95 30.15
C ALA A 97 -5.22 12.19 31.48
N LEU A 98 -4.47 11.08 31.49
CA LEU A 98 -4.22 10.27 32.69
C LEU A 98 -3.52 11.09 33.79
N LEU A 99 -2.61 11.99 33.42
CA LEU A 99 -1.96 12.91 34.36
C LEU A 99 -2.87 14.06 34.81
N ASN A 100 -3.87 14.43 34.01
CA ASN A 100 -4.77 15.55 34.31
C ASN A 100 -5.89 15.17 35.28
N VAL A 101 -6.36 13.92 35.26
CA VAL A 101 -7.43 13.45 36.17
C VAL A 101 -7.04 13.60 37.65
N PRO A 102 -5.85 13.16 38.15
CA PRO A 102 -5.42 13.42 39.52
C PRO A 102 -5.32 14.91 39.87
N SER A 103 -4.82 15.73 38.93
CA SER A 103 -4.68 17.18 39.13
C SER A 103 -6.04 17.88 39.24
N LEU A 104 -7.00 17.52 38.38
CA LEU A 104 -8.39 17.99 38.42
C LEU A 104 -9.05 17.62 39.75
N ILE A 105 -8.88 16.37 40.22
CA ILE A 105 -9.41 15.91 41.52
C ILE A 105 -8.81 16.73 42.68
N ALA A 106 -7.50 16.92 42.71
CA ALA A 106 -6.82 17.70 43.75
C ALA A 106 -7.29 19.17 43.78
N ASN A 107 -7.40 19.80 42.60
CA ASN A 107 -7.90 21.16 42.47
C ASN A 107 -9.38 21.29 42.87
N LEU A 108 -10.21 20.27 42.60
CA LEU A 108 -11.62 20.23 43.00
C LEU A 108 -11.76 20.17 44.53
N PHE A 109 -10.97 19.34 45.22
CA PHE A 109 -10.92 19.32 46.68
C PHE A 109 -10.45 20.66 47.26
N TYR A 110 -9.43 21.28 46.65
CA TYR A 110 -8.93 22.59 47.09
C TYR A 110 -9.97 23.70 46.91
N ALA A 111 -10.67 23.75 45.77
CA ALA A 111 -11.74 24.70 45.50
C ALA A 111 -12.91 24.56 46.48
N ARG A 112 -13.33 23.32 46.74
CA ARG A 112 -14.38 23.00 47.74
C ARG A 112 -13.97 23.49 49.13
N ARG A 113 -12.73 23.25 49.57
CA ARG A 113 -12.21 23.71 50.87
C ARG A 113 -12.16 25.24 50.98
N ARG A 114 -11.90 25.96 49.89
CA ARG A 114 -11.90 27.43 49.80
C ARG A 114 -13.25 28.04 49.44
N ARG A 115 -14.35 27.28 49.48
CA ARG A 115 -15.72 27.72 49.12
C ARG A 115 -15.80 28.43 47.76
N TRP A 116 -15.01 27.99 46.77
CA TRP A 116 -15.00 28.52 45.39
C TRP A 116 -14.66 30.02 45.24
N ALA A 117 -14.15 30.68 46.30
CA ALA A 117 -13.90 32.12 46.33
C ALA A 117 -12.72 32.61 45.45
N VAL A 118 -11.98 31.69 44.81
CA VAL A 118 -10.78 32.02 44.01
C VAL A 118 -11.12 31.87 42.52
N ILE A 119 -11.45 32.99 41.86
CA ILE A 119 -11.90 33.02 40.46
C ILE A 119 -10.93 32.29 39.52
N TRP A 120 -9.61 32.50 39.68
CA TRP A 120 -8.58 31.85 38.87
C TRP A 120 -8.58 30.32 38.97
N LEU A 121 -8.93 29.76 40.13
CA LEU A 121 -9.03 28.32 40.33
C LEU A 121 -10.21 27.73 39.55
N ASN A 122 -11.31 28.47 39.44
CA ASN A 122 -12.48 28.07 38.67
C ASN A 122 -12.15 28.03 37.16
N LEU A 123 -11.33 28.97 36.67
CA LEU A 123 -10.83 28.98 35.29
C LEU A 123 -9.92 27.77 35.01
N VAL A 124 -8.99 27.45 35.93
CA VAL A 124 -8.13 26.26 35.82
C VAL A 124 -8.96 24.97 35.82
N LEU A 125 -9.93 24.85 36.72
CA LEU A 125 -10.84 23.70 36.76
C LEU A 125 -11.66 23.54 35.47
N LEU A 126 -12.14 24.64 34.89
CA LEU A 126 -12.84 24.62 33.60
C LEU A 126 -11.93 24.12 32.48
N LEU A 127 -10.70 24.64 32.39
CA LEU A 127 -9.72 24.23 31.37
C LEU A 127 -9.34 22.74 31.53
N GLN A 128 -9.12 22.29 32.76
CA GLN A 128 -8.84 20.89 33.06
C GLN A 128 -10.02 19.98 32.73
N LEU A 129 -11.25 20.39 33.02
CA LEU A 129 -12.47 19.65 32.69
C LEU A 129 -12.63 19.52 31.17
N VAL A 130 -12.41 20.60 30.41
CA VAL A 130 -12.42 20.57 28.94
C VAL A 130 -11.36 19.59 28.41
N ALA A 131 -10.12 19.64 28.92
CA ALA A 131 -9.07 18.72 28.50
C ALA A 131 -9.39 17.25 28.80
N VAL A 132 -9.95 16.93 29.98
CA VAL A 132 -10.42 15.56 30.30
C VAL A 132 -11.56 15.14 29.38
N ALA A 133 -12.55 16.01 29.14
CA ALA A 133 -13.69 15.71 28.26
C ALA A 133 -13.24 15.46 26.80
N THR A 134 -12.33 16.29 26.26
CA THR A 134 -11.75 16.11 24.93
C THR A 134 -10.97 14.80 24.82
N ALA A 135 -10.19 14.44 25.84
CA ALA A 135 -9.45 13.18 25.82
C ALA A 135 -10.37 11.95 25.96
N LEU A 136 -11.39 12.00 26.81
CA LEU A 136 -12.40 10.93 26.91
C LEU A 136 -13.17 10.76 25.60
N TRP A 137 -13.51 11.86 24.93
CA TRP A 137 -14.12 11.82 23.59
C TRP A 137 -13.19 11.20 22.55
N PHE A 138 -11.90 11.56 22.55
CA PHE A 138 -10.89 11.02 21.62
C PHE A 138 -10.62 9.53 21.87
N VAL A 139 -10.52 9.10 23.13
CA VAL A 139 -10.38 7.67 23.49
C VAL A 139 -11.65 6.90 23.14
N GLY A 140 -12.83 7.48 23.38
CA GLY A 140 -14.10 6.88 22.98
C GLY A 140 -14.25 6.73 21.47
N SER A 141 -13.83 7.73 20.68
CA SER A 141 -13.85 7.63 19.22
C SER A 141 -12.82 6.64 18.68
N ALA A 142 -11.61 6.61 19.25
CA ALA A 142 -10.59 5.62 18.88
C ALA A 142 -10.99 4.18 19.22
N LEU A 143 -11.55 3.93 20.42
CA LEU A 143 -12.06 2.61 20.82
C LEU A 143 -13.26 2.16 19.98
N THR A 144 -14.19 3.06 19.68
CA THR A 144 -15.34 2.73 18.81
C THR A 144 -14.92 2.53 17.36
N GLN A 145 -13.92 3.26 16.85
CA GLN A 145 -13.32 2.99 15.55
C GLN A 145 -12.61 1.63 15.52
N SER A 146 -11.74 1.34 16.50
CA SER A 146 -11.03 0.06 16.59
C SER A 146 -11.98 -1.14 16.75
N SER A 147 -13.08 -0.99 17.51
CA SER A 147 -14.14 -1.99 17.60
C SER A 147 -14.83 -2.19 16.26
N ARG A 148 -15.17 -1.12 15.53
CA ARG A 148 -15.75 -1.21 14.19
C ARG A 148 -14.82 -1.88 13.20
N GLU A 149 -13.54 -1.51 13.18
CA GLU A 149 -12.52 -2.14 12.33
C GLU A 149 -12.34 -3.62 12.65
N SER A 150 -12.35 -3.99 13.94
CA SER A 150 -12.30 -5.39 14.39
C SER A 150 -13.55 -6.18 13.98
N ASP A 151 -14.73 -5.57 14.07
CA ASP A 151 -15.99 -6.19 13.63
C ASP A 151 -16.04 -6.34 12.11
N VAL A 152 -15.58 -5.35 11.34
CA VAL A 152 -15.43 -5.41 9.87
C VAL A 152 -14.44 -6.52 9.48
N TYR A 153 -13.29 -6.60 10.16
CA TYR A 153 -12.31 -7.66 9.93
C TYR A 153 -12.88 -9.05 10.24
N ARG A 154 -13.64 -9.19 11.35
CA ARG A 154 -14.32 -10.43 11.71
C ARG A 154 -15.43 -10.82 10.71
N ARG A 155 -16.18 -9.86 10.15
CA ARG A 155 -17.19 -10.11 9.10
C ARG A 155 -16.54 -10.48 7.76
N THR A 156 -15.55 -9.72 7.30
CA THR A 156 -14.85 -9.96 6.02
C THR A 156 -14.07 -11.28 6.03
N SER A 157 -13.47 -11.66 7.17
CA SER A 157 -12.75 -12.94 7.29
C SER A 157 -13.64 -14.18 7.18
N GLN A 158 -14.96 -14.08 7.41
CA GLN A 158 -15.91 -15.19 7.20
C GLN A 158 -16.17 -15.49 5.72
N VAL A 159 -15.84 -14.57 4.81
CA VAL A 159 -16.06 -14.76 3.36
C VAL A 159 -15.02 -15.74 2.78
N TYR A 160 -13.78 -15.75 3.26
CA TYR A 160 -12.71 -16.61 2.72
C TYR A 160 -12.98 -18.12 2.91
N PRO A 161 -13.41 -18.63 4.08
CA PRO A 161 -13.83 -20.02 4.22
C PRO A 161 -15.00 -20.40 3.30
N ALA A 162 -15.97 -19.50 3.12
CA ALA A 162 -17.11 -19.72 2.22
C ALA A 162 -16.72 -19.75 0.74
N ILE A 163 -15.73 -18.94 0.34
CA ILE A 163 -15.10 -19.01 -0.98
C ILE A 163 -14.46 -20.38 -1.17
N LYS A 164 -13.67 -20.84 -0.19
CA LYS A 164 -12.94 -22.12 -0.22
C LYS A 164 -13.85 -23.35 -0.31
N THR A 165 -15.08 -23.29 0.22
CA THR A 165 -16.08 -24.36 0.02
C THR A 165 -16.67 -24.41 -1.40
N ASN A 166 -16.35 -23.45 -2.27
CA ASN A 166 -16.86 -23.34 -3.65
C ASN A 166 -18.41 -23.42 -3.74
N ASP A 167 -19.08 -22.81 -2.76
CA ASP A 167 -20.53 -22.79 -2.64
C ASP A 167 -21.07 -21.34 -2.69
N PRO A 168 -21.75 -20.96 -3.78
CA PRO A 168 -22.39 -19.66 -3.92
C PRO A 168 -23.32 -19.30 -2.75
N ALA A 169 -24.04 -20.26 -2.15
CA ALA A 169 -24.97 -19.99 -1.07
C ALA A 169 -24.24 -19.63 0.24
N ALA A 170 -23.13 -20.31 0.54
CA ALA A 170 -22.23 -19.93 1.63
C ALA A 170 -21.62 -18.53 1.42
N VAL A 171 -21.16 -18.22 0.20
CA VAL A 171 -20.60 -16.89 -0.12
C VAL A 171 -21.68 -15.81 -0.02
N GLU A 172 -22.90 -16.06 -0.50
CA GLU A 172 -24.04 -15.14 -0.35
C GLU A 172 -24.35 -14.86 1.12
N LYS A 173 -24.44 -15.91 1.94
CA LYS A 173 -24.67 -15.77 3.38
C LYS A 173 -23.57 -14.95 4.06
N ALA A 174 -22.30 -15.19 3.73
CA ALA A 174 -21.18 -14.45 4.30
C ALA A 174 -21.15 -12.98 3.86
N LEU A 175 -21.39 -12.69 2.58
CA LEU A 175 -21.50 -11.31 2.07
C LEU A 175 -22.70 -10.57 2.68
N ASN A 176 -23.85 -11.24 2.87
CA ASN A 176 -25.02 -10.63 3.50
C ASN A 176 -24.78 -10.30 4.98
N VAL A 177 -24.01 -11.11 5.71
CA VAL A 177 -23.55 -10.78 7.08
C VAL A 177 -22.61 -9.59 7.09
N CYS A 178 -21.75 -9.47 6.08
CA CYS A 178 -20.80 -8.36 5.92
C CYS A 178 -21.46 -7.05 5.43
N ALA A 179 -22.57 -7.14 4.70
CA ALA A 179 -23.33 -6.03 4.15
C ALA A 179 -22.46 -5.02 3.38
N ALA A 180 -22.69 -3.72 3.58
CA ALA A 180 -22.01 -2.63 2.85
C ALA A 180 -20.48 -2.64 3.02
N ASP A 181 -19.96 -3.17 4.13
CA ASP A 181 -18.51 -3.22 4.40
C ASP A 181 -17.75 -4.05 3.36
N CYS A 182 -18.40 -5.05 2.76
CA CYS A 182 -17.80 -5.93 1.76
C CYS A 182 -17.90 -5.43 0.31
N ALA A 183 -18.66 -4.36 0.03
CA ALA A 183 -18.89 -3.90 -1.34
C ALA A 183 -17.58 -3.49 -2.05
N ALA A 184 -16.66 -2.84 -1.33
CA ALA A 184 -15.34 -2.44 -1.83
C ALA A 184 -14.32 -3.60 -1.90
N LEU A 185 -14.69 -4.81 -1.48
CA LEU A 185 -13.79 -5.97 -1.39
C LEU A 185 -14.14 -7.11 -2.36
N LEU A 186 -15.17 -6.93 -3.20
CA LEU A 186 -15.62 -7.93 -4.17
C LEU A 186 -14.49 -8.39 -5.11
N ASP A 187 -13.62 -7.48 -5.55
CA ASP A 187 -12.47 -7.79 -6.40
C ASP A 187 -11.42 -8.65 -5.66
N THR A 188 -11.18 -8.35 -4.37
CA THR A 188 -10.28 -9.12 -3.50
C THR A 188 -10.83 -10.52 -3.24
N PHE A 189 -12.15 -10.64 -3.03
CA PHE A 189 -12.84 -11.92 -2.90
C PHE A 189 -12.80 -12.72 -4.20
N LEU A 190 -12.97 -12.07 -5.35
CA LEU A 190 -12.86 -12.71 -6.65
C LEU A 190 -11.44 -13.26 -6.87
N LEU A 191 -10.40 -12.48 -6.56
CA LEU A 191 -9.02 -12.94 -6.62
C LEU A 191 -8.77 -14.13 -5.69
N SER A 192 -9.26 -14.09 -4.45
CA SER A 192 -9.16 -15.23 -3.54
C SER A 192 -9.86 -16.47 -4.08
N ALA A 193 -11.06 -16.32 -4.65
CA ALA A 193 -11.78 -17.41 -5.31
C ALA A 193 -11.00 -17.97 -6.51
N THR A 194 -10.25 -17.13 -7.23
CA THR A 194 -9.33 -17.59 -8.29
C THR A 194 -8.14 -18.38 -7.74
N VAL A 195 -7.51 -17.91 -6.65
CA VAL A 195 -6.38 -18.62 -6.03
C VAL A 195 -6.79 -19.98 -5.47
N GLU A 196 -8.00 -20.09 -4.92
CA GLU A 196 -8.58 -21.35 -4.41
C GLU A 196 -9.20 -22.24 -5.52
N GLY A 197 -9.24 -21.81 -6.79
CA GLY A 197 -9.89 -22.55 -7.90
C GLY A 197 -11.42 -22.67 -7.76
N ALA A 198 -12.03 -21.78 -6.97
CA ALA A 198 -13.45 -21.83 -6.61
C ALA A 198 -14.35 -21.22 -7.70
N SER A 199 -14.44 -21.90 -8.85
CA SER A 199 -15.13 -21.41 -10.06
C SER A 199 -16.61 -21.04 -9.87
N ARG A 200 -17.36 -21.71 -8.98
CA ARG A 200 -18.75 -21.37 -8.67
C ARG A 200 -18.82 -20.10 -7.83
N SER A 201 -17.93 -19.97 -6.84
CA SER A 201 -17.75 -18.72 -6.07
C SER A 201 -17.34 -17.55 -6.97
N MET A 202 -16.44 -17.77 -7.93
CA MET A 202 -16.05 -16.76 -8.93
C MET A 202 -17.25 -16.30 -9.77
N ALA A 203 -18.01 -17.23 -10.35
CA ALA A 203 -19.19 -16.90 -11.16
C ALA A 203 -20.22 -16.07 -10.36
N TYR A 204 -20.46 -16.44 -9.09
CA TYR A 204 -21.31 -15.69 -8.18
C TYR A 204 -20.76 -14.28 -7.87
N LEU A 205 -19.47 -14.13 -7.55
CA LEU A 205 -18.87 -12.82 -7.29
C LEU A 205 -18.92 -11.90 -8.52
N LEU A 206 -18.67 -12.44 -9.72
CA LEU A 206 -18.82 -11.74 -11.01
C LEU A 206 -20.27 -11.30 -11.27
N SER A 207 -21.27 -12.05 -10.77
CA SER A 207 -22.69 -11.67 -10.84
C SER A 207 -23.07 -10.52 -9.89
N LYS A 208 -22.30 -10.31 -8.82
CA LYS A 208 -22.46 -9.18 -7.89
C LYS A 208 -21.61 -7.96 -8.29
N GLY A 209 -20.95 -8.02 -9.46
CA GLY A 209 -20.20 -6.89 -10.02
C GLY A 209 -18.72 -6.84 -9.65
N ALA A 210 -18.13 -7.92 -9.13
CA ALA A 210 -16.69 -8.00 -8.95
C ALA A 210 -15.94 -7.80 -10.28
N ASN A 211 -14.91 -6.96 -10.28
CA ASN A 211 -14.07 -6.68 -11.44
C ASN A 211 -12.88 -7.66 -11.49
N PRO A 212 -12.72 -8.48 -12.55
CA PRO A 212 -11.56 -9.37 -12.71
C PRO A 212 -10.25 -8.64 -13.02
N THR A 213 -10.32 -7.36 -13.38
CA THR A 213 -9.19 -6.51 -13.76
C THR A 213 -9.22 -5.20 -12.98
N PRO A 214 -9.03 -5.25 -11.65
CA PRO A 214 -9.06 -4.07 -10.81
C PRO A 214 -7.91 -3.11 -11.14
N GLY A 215 -8.16 -1.81 -10.98
CA GLY A 215 -7.18 -0.76 -11.31
C GLY A 215 -5.90 -0.85 -10.48
N PRO A 216 -4.81 -0.16 -10.91
CA PRO A 216 -3.46 -0.30 -10.32
C PRO A 216 -3.34 0.16 -8.85
N VAL A 217 -4.35 0.87 -8.32
CA VAL A 217 -4.46 1.27 -6.91
C VAL A 217 -5.16 0.24 -6.03
N SER A 218 -5.64 -0.87 -6.60
CA SER A 218 -6.34 -1.92 -5.86
C SER A 218 -5.37 -2.88 -5.17
N ASN A 219 -5.73 -3.28 -3.96
CA ASN A 219 -5.03 -4.34 -3.22
C ASN A 219 -5.39 -5.75 -3.73
N ALA A 220 -6.34 -5.87 -4.66
CA ALA A 220 -6.74 -7.13 -5.28
C ALA A 220 -5.73 -7.58 -6.36
N VAL A 221 -4.48 -7.80 -5.94
CA VAL A 221 -3.42 -8.40 -6.75
C VAL A 221 -2.73 -9.54 -6.00
N ALA A 222 -2.51 -10.66 -6.69
CA ALA A 222 -1.78 -11.80 -6.17
C ALA A 222 -0.30 -11.74 -6.56
N SER A 223 0.53 -12.46 -5.81
CA SER A 223 1.84 -12.91 -6.27
C SER A 223 1.87 -14.42 -6.20
N LEU A 224 2.35 -15.07 -7.25
CA LEU A 224 2.53 -16.51 -7.33
C LEU A 224 4.03 -16.81 -7.52
N GLN A 225 4.47 -17.99 -7.11
CA GLN A 225 5.84 -18.44 -7.33
C GLN A 225 5.84 -19.78 -8.05
N THR A 226 6.71 -19.92 -9.05
CA THR A 226 6.89 -21.17 -9.78
C THR A 226 7.82 -22.09 -9.00
N CYS A 227 7.75 -23.40 -9.26
CA CYS A 227 8.62 -24.38 -8.60
C CYS A 227 10.11 -24.22 -8.97
N GLU A 228 10.42 -23.48 -10.04
CA GLU A 228 11.77 -23.05 -10.41
C GLU A 228 12.23 -21.76 -9.69
N GLY A 229 11.39 -21.15 -8.86
CA GLY A 229 11.71 -19.95 -8.07
C GLY A 229 11.22 -18.62 -8.65
N VAL A 230 10.79 -18.57 -9.92
CA VAL A 230 10.32 -17.33 -10.57
C VAL A 230 9.10 -16.75 -9.86
N ARG A 231 9.14 -15.46 -9.52
CA ARG A 231 8.02 -14.76 -8.89
C ARG A 231 7.18 -14.02 -9.93
N LEU A 232 5.92 -14.43 -10.09
CA LEU A 232 4.92 -13.73 -10.88
C LEU A 232 4.21 -12.72 -9.98
N SER A 233 4.45 -11.42 -10.17
CA SER A 233 3.94 -10.36 -9.29
C SER A 233 2.82 -9.51 -9.92
N ALA A 234 2.01 -8.91 -9.04
CA ALA A 234 0.89 -8.03 -9.38
C ALA A 234 -0.10 -8.66 -10.38
N LEU A 235 -0.52 -9.90 -10.11
CA LEU A 235 -1.46 -10.65 -10.93
C LEU A 235 -2.91 -10.33 -10.56
N ASN A 236 -3.72 -9.97 -11.55
CA ASN A 236 -5.18 -9.94 -11.43
C ASN A 236 -5.77 -11.36 -11.59
N SER A 237 -7.09 -11.50 -11.40
CA SER A 237 -7.77 -12.81 -11.45
C SER A 237 -7.58 -13.54 -12.79
N LEU A 238 -7.65 -12.85 -13.93
CA LEU A 238 -7.42 -13.51 -15.23
C LEU A 238 -5.98 -14.02 -15.34
N ALA A 239 -4.99 -13.22 -14.93
CA ALA A 239 -3.58 -13.60 -14.98
C ALA A 239 -3.23 -14.73 -14.00
N VAL A 240 -3.85 -14.78 -12.80
CA VAL A 240 -3.74 -15.93 -11.89
C VAL A 240 -4.30 -17.21 -12.53
N SER A 241 -5.45 -17.11 -13.18
CA SER A 241 -6.09 -18.25 -13.85
C SER A 241 -5.23 -18.81 -14.98
N VAL A 242 -4.64 -17.93 -15.78
CA VAL A 242 -3.69 -18.31 -16.84
C VAL A 242 -2.40 -18.90 -16.28
N ALA A 243 -1.85 -18.36 -15.20
CA ALA A 243 -0.66 -18.92 -14.54
C ALA A 243 -0.89 -20.36 -14.04
N ARG A 244 -2.10 -20.66 -13.54
CA ARG A 244 -2.52 -21.99 -13.07
C ARG A 244 -3.02 -22.91 -14.19
N GLY A 245 -3.45 -22.36 -15.33
CA GLY A 245 -4.12 -23.12 -16.38
C GLY A 245 -5.56 -23.51 -16.08
N ASP A 246 -6.27 -22.73 -15.26
CA ASP A 246 -7.67 -22.99 -14.91
C ASP A 246 -8.60 -22.56 -16.05
N GLU A 247 -8.86 -23.46 -16.99
CA GLU A 247 -9.73 -23.24 -18.14
C GLU A 247 -11.15 -22.76 -17.77
N ALA A 248 -11.69 -23.24 -16.64
CA ALA A 248 -13.01 -22.86 -16.18
C ALA A 248 -13.02 -21.40 -15.69
N ALA A 249 -12.01 -21.01 -14.91
CA ALA A 249 -11.83 -19.62 -14.50
C ALA A 249 -11.55 -18.70 -15.70
N ILE A 250 -10.69 -19.10 -16.63
CA ILE A 250 -10.38 -18.33 -17.85
C ILE A 250 -11.66 -18.10 -18.66
N GLY A 251 -12.50 -19.12 -18.85
CA GLY A 251 -13.79 -19.01 -19.55
C GLY A 251 -14.76 -18.01 -18.89
N LEU A 252 -14.77 -17.91 -17.56
CA LEU A 252 -15.60 -16.95 -16.81
C LEU A 252 -15.04 -15.52 -16.84
N LEU A 253 -13.73 -15.36 -16.78
CA LEU A 253 -13.05 -14.07 -16.54
C LEU A 253 -12.71 -13.33 -17.84
N LEU A 254 -12.37 -14.05 -18.92
CA LEU A 254 -11.83 -13.47 -20.16
C LEU A 254 -12.78 -12.43 -20.80
N ALA A 255 -14.07 -12.76 -20.88
CA ALA A 255 -15.10 -11.89 -21.47
C ALA A 255 -15.48 -10.69 -20.57
N LYS A 256 -15.10 -10.70 -19.29
CA LYS A 256 -15.37 -9.63 -18.31
C LYS A 256 -14.14 -8.77 -18.00
N SER A 257 -12.97 -9.17 -18.47
CA SER A 257 -11.71 -8.45 -18.29
C SER A 257 -11.61 -7.25 -19.22
N ASP A 258 -10.93 -6.19 -18.79
CA ASP A 258 -10.50 -5.10 -19.68
C ASP A 258 -9.25 -5.49 -20.51
N ASP A 259 -8.87 -4.59 -21.44
CA ASP A 259 -7.70 -4.80 -22.30
C ASP A 259 -6.39 -4.94 -21.52
N LYS A 260 -6.20 -4.14 -20.45
CA LYS A 260 -4.97 -4.17 -19.64
C LYS A 260 -4.83 -5.50 -18.91
N GLY A 261 -5.93 -6.04 -18.40
CA GLY A 261 -5.92 -7.35 -17.77
C GLY A 261 -5.78 -8.52 -18.73
N ARG A 262 -6.38 -8.44 -19.93
CA ARG A 262 -6.10 -9.41 -21.01
C ARG A 262 -4.63 -9.38 -21.45
N GLN A 263 -4.02 -8.19 -21.59
CA GLN A 263 -2.59 -8.04 -21.90
C GLN A 263 -1.70 -8.62 -20.79
N LYS A 264 -1.99 -8.33 -19.50
CA LYS A 264 -1.27 -8.91 -18.36
C LYS A 264 -1.39 -10.45 -18.34
N ALA A 265 -2.56 -10.98 -18.70
CA ALA A 265 -2.77 -12.42 -18.81
C ALA A 265 -1.98 -13.03 -20.00
N ALA A 266 -1.94 -12.37 -21.16
CA ALA A 266 -1.18 -12.82 -22.33
C ALA A 266 0.34 -12.82 -22.07
N TRP A 267 0.84 -11.82 -21.34
CA TRP A 267 2.22 -11.82 -20.85
C TRP A 267 2.52 -13.05 -19.99
N VAL A 268 1.64 -13.38 -19.05
CA VAL A 268 1.80 -14.55 -18.17
C VAL A 268 1.68 -15.85 -18.95
N ALA A 269 0.77 -15.95 -19.93
CA ALA A 269 0.70 -17.10 -20.84
C ALA A 269 2.02 -17.30 -21.59
N ALA A 270 2.60 -16.22 -22.12
CA ALA A 270 3.88 -16.25 -22.80
C ALA A 270 5.03 -16.65 -21.87
N GLN A 271 5.10 -16.09 -20.66
CA GLN A 271 6.12 -16.41 -19.66
C GLN A 271 6.01 -17.85 -19.12
N ARG A 272 4.82 -18.45 -19.12
CA ARG A 272 4.57 -19.82 -18.62
C ARG A 272 4.46 -20.88 -19.73
N ASP A 273 4.89 -20.56 -20.95
CA ASP A 273 4.89 -21.46 -22.12
C ASP A 273 3.51 -22.03 -22.52
N ARG A 274 2.45 -21.28 -22.21
CA ARG A 274 1.05 -21.60 -22.48
C ARG A 274 0.62 -21.06 -23.84
N LEU A 275 1.21 -21.60 -24.90
CA LEU A 275 0.96 -21.17 -26.30
C LEU A 275 -0.53 -21.23 -26.68
N ASP A 276 -1.23 -22.25 -26.22
CA ASP A 276 -2.68 -22.46 -26.31
C ASP A 276 -3.47 -21.27 -25.72
N LEU A 277 -3.18 -20.90 -24.47
CA LEU A 277 -3.83 -19.77 -23.81
C LEU A 277 -3.44 -18.43 -24.43
N LEU A 278 -2.19 -18.28 -24.87
CA LEU A 278 -1.72 -17.09 -25.55
C LEU A 278 -2.49 -16.87 -26.86
N GLN A 279 -2.63 -17.90 -27.69
CA GLN A 279 -3.39 -17.83 -28.96
C GLN A 279 -4.85 -17.43 -28.69
N ARG A 280 -5.52 -18.07 -27.72
CA ARG A 280 -6.89 -17.72 -27.30
C ARG A 280 -7.03 -16.28 -26.78
N LEU A 281 -6.01 -15.75 -26.11
CA LEU A 281 -5.99 -14.35 -25.65
C LEU A 281 -5.82 -13.36 -26.81
N LEU A 282 -5.02 -13.69 -27.81
CA LEU A 282 -4.86 -12.91 -29.03
C LEU A 282 -6.15 -12.91 -29.88
N GLU A 283 -6.83 -14.06 -29.99
CA GLU A 283 -8.17 -14.18 -30.58
C GLU A 283 -9.22 -13.34 -29.85
N ALA A 284 -9.09 -13.21 -28.53
CA ALA A 284 -9.90 -12.30 -27.69
C ALA A 284 -9.48 -10.81 -27.78
N GLY A 285 -8.73 -10.43 -28.82
CA GLY A 285 -8.40 -9.05 -29.16
C GLY A 285 -7.15 -8.48 -28.48
N VAL A 286 -6.34 -9.29 -27.79
CA VAL A 286 -5.02 -8.81 -27.32
C VAL A 286 -4.12 -8.54 -28.53
N PRO A 287 -3.50 -7.35 -28.65
CA PRO A 287 -2.56 -7.10 -29.72
C PRO A 287 -1.31 -7.95 -29.53
N LEU A 288 -0.83 -8.58 -30.61
CA LEU A 288 0.43 -9.33 -30.63
C LEU A 288 1.62 -8.45 -30.21
N THR A 289 1.55 -7.15 -30.50
CA THR A 289 2.49 -6.12 -30.07
C THR A 289 1.93 -5.35 -28.86
N MET A 290 1.99 -5.95 -27.67
CA MET A 290 1.57 -5.31 -26.41
C MET A 290 2.50 -4.17 -26.00
N ARG A 291 1.96 -3.13 -25.33
CA ARG A 291 2.69 -1.95 -24.81
C ARG A 291 2.00 -1.39 -23.57
N GLY A 292 2.77 -0.78 -22.65
CA GLY A 292 2.28 0.19 -21.65
C GLY A 292 1.97 -0.27 -20.21
N SER A 293 2.13 0.68 -19.27
CA SER A 293 1.66 0.86 -17.88
C SER A 293 1.43 -0.31 -16.88
N GLY A 294 1.73 -1.57 -17.18
CA GLY A 294 1.56 -2.69 -16.22
C GLY A 294 2.67 -3.74 -16.22
N LEU A 295 3.50 -3.67 -17.25
CA LEU A 295 4.69 -4.46 -17.57
C LEU A 295 5.58 -3.46 -18.34
N ASP A 296 6.90 -3.48 -18.13
CA ASP A 296 7.81 -2.41 -18.57
C ASP A 296 7.51 -1.94 -20.01
N GLU A 297 7.19 -0.65 -20.19
CA GLU A 297 6.16 -0.19 -21.15
C GLU A 297 6.41 -0.47 -22.64
N ASN A 298 7.61 -0.93 -22.98
CA ASN A 298 8.10 -1.18 -24.33
C ASN A 298 8.54 -2.65 -24.54
N ALA A 299 8.36 -3.55 -23.56
CA ALA A 299 8.77 -4.95 -23.65
C ALA A 299 7.79 -5.82 -24.46
N THR A 300 8.31 -6.76 -25.23
CA THR A 300 7.54 -7.59 -26.18
C THR A 300 7.02 -8.90 -25.57
N LEU A 301 6.12 -9.61 -26.26
CA LEU A 301 5.77 -11.00 -25.91
C LEU A 301 6.99 -11.94 -25.92
N LEU A 302 8.03 -11.64 -26.70
CA LEU A 302 9.27 -12.43 -26.72
C LEU A 302 10.13 -12.16 -25.46
N ASN A 303 10.12 -10.93 -24.92
CA ASN A 303 10.68 -10.64 -23.61
C ASN A 303 9.94 -11.40 -22.50
N ALA A 304 8.59 -11.46 -22.57
CA ALA A 304 7.78 -12.25 -21.65
C ALA A 304 8.18 -13.73 -21.70
N ALA A 305 8.22 -14.33 -22.89
CA ALA A 305 8.64 -15.71 -23.09
C ALA A 305 10.07 -15.97 -22.58
N ALA A 306 11.00 -15.06 -22.83
CA ALA A 306 12.37 -15.16 -22.34
C ALA A 306 12.47 -15.02 -20.81
N SER A 307 11.69 -14.12 -20.19
CA SER A 307 11.60 -13.94 -18.73
C SER A 307 11.02 -15.14 -17.96
N GLY A 308 10.64 -16.20 -18.69
CA GLY A 308 10.25 -17.48 -18.16
C GLY A 308 10.74 -18.65 -19.00
N ALA A 309 11.80 -18.50 -19.80
CA ALA A 309 12.38 -19.54 -20.68
C ALA A 309 11.36 -20.45 -21.38
N ALA A 310 10.32 -19.85 -21.97
CA ALA A 310 9.15 -20.50 -22.53
C ALA A 310 9.38 -20.97 -23.98
N LEU A 311 9.89 -22.19 -24.14
CA LEU A 311 10.41 -22.69 -25.41
C LEU A 311 9.38 -22.75 -26.54
N ARG A 312 8.15 -23.22 -26.29
CA ARG A 312 7.10 -23.33 -27.33
C ARG A 312 6.65 -21.96 -27.81
N VAL A 313 6.40 -21.03 -26.88
CA VAL A 313 5.99 -19.66 -27.19
C VAL A 313 7.12 -18.89 -27.86
N GLY A 314 8.36 -18.99 -27.36
CA GLY A 314 9.52 -18.35 -27.97
C GLY A 314 9.76 -18.81 -29.40
N ALA A 315 9.70 -20.13 -29.65
CA ALA A 315 9.83 -20.69 -31.00
C ALA A 315 8.71 -20.20 -31.94
N TRP A 316 7.47 -20.14 -31.45
CA TRP A 316 6.32 -19.64 -32.21
C TRP A 316 6.46 -18.15 -32.57
N LEU A 317 6.84 -17.31 -31.61
CA LEU A 317 7.05 -15.87 -31.84
C LEU A 317 8.18 -15.60 -32.85
N LEU A 318 9.30 -16.30 -32.73
CA LEU A 318 10.45 -16.15 -33.63
C LEU A 318 10.13 -16.68 -35.04
N LYS A 319 9.61 -17.90 -35.16
CA LYS A 319 9.47 -18.59 -36.46
C LYS A 319 8.18 -18.25 -37.22
N GLU A 320 7.04 -18.19 -36.53
CA GLU A 320 5.73 -17.99 -37.17
C GLU A 320 5.28 -16.53 -37.15
N LYS A 321 5.76 -15.74 -36.19
CA LYS A 321 5.40 -14.31 -36.06
C LYS A 321 6.53 -13.34 -36.41
N GLY A 322 7.72 -13.84 -36.73
CA GLY A 322 8.84 -13.02 -37.21
C GLY A 322 9.31 -11.98 -36.21
N PHE A 323 9.22 -12.27 -34.89
CA PHE A 323 9.79 -11.39 -33.88
C PHE A 323 11.31 -11.36 -34.02
N ASP A 324 11.91 -10.16 -33.93
CA ASP A 324 13.35 -10.02 -33.85
C ASP A 324 13.86 -10.54 -32.50
N ALA A 325 14.89 -11.40 -32.54
CA ALA A 325 15.52 -11.98 -31.35
C ALA A 325 16.24 -10.95 -30.47
N ASN A 326 16.56 -9.77 -31.01
CA ASN A 326 17.11 -8.65 -30.26
C ASN A 326 16.01 -7.81 -29.58
N GLY A 327 14.74 -7.98 -29.98
CA GLY A 327 13.60 -7.25 -29.45
C GLY A 327 13.63 -5.76 -29.75
N ASP A 328 14.24 -5.35 -30.86
CA ASP A 328 14.20 -3.94 -31.25
C ASP A 328 12.74 -3.50 -31.48
N PRO A 329 12.33 -2.34 -30.93
CA PRO A 329 10.98 -1.84 -31.14
C PRO A 329 10.80 -1.51 -32.63
N GLN A 330 9.75 -2.05 -33.25
CA GLN A 330 9.40 -1.78 -34.65
C GLN A 330 8.99 -0.32 -34.93
N GLU A 331 9.13 0.60 -33.96
CA GLU A 331 8.83 2.02 -34.07
C GLU A 331 10.03 2.88 -33.63
N PRO A 332 10.53 3.80 -34.47
CA PRO A 332 11.57 4.76 -34.09
C PRO A 332 11.16 5.69 -32.95
N GLY A 333 12.14 6.11 -32.14
CA GLY A 333 12.00 7.23 -31.20
C GLY A 333 11.52 6.90 -29.78
N ARG A 334 11.38 5.62 -29.41
CA ARG A 334 11.08 5.20 -28.02
C ARG A 334 12.34 4.88 -27.22
N PRO A 335 12.32 5.04 -25.88
CA PRO A 335 13.43 4.63 -25.04
C PRO A 335 13.64 3.11 -25.13
N PRO A 336 14.87 2.66 -25.47
CA PRO A 336 15.18 1.24 -25.69
C PRO A 336 15.00 0.39 -24.41
N VAL A 337 14.57 -0.85 -24.59
CA VAL A 337 14.37 -1.85 -23.54
C VAL A 337 15.49 -2.87 -23.44
N ASP A 338 15.51 -3.60 -22.33
CA ASP A 338 16.19 -4.89 -22.25
C ASP A 338 15.72 -5.81 -23.39
N THR A 339 16.68 -6.41 -24.08
CA THR A 339 16.46 -7.41 -25.13
C THR A 339 15.86 -8.70 -24.54
N PRO A 340 15.25 -9.59 -25.35
CA PRO A 340 14.80 -10.90 -24.88
C PRO A 340 15.93 -11.69 -24.20
N LEU A 341 17.15 -11.57 -24.69
CA LEU A 341 18.34 -12.15 -24.07
C LEU A 341 18.58 -11.59 -22.65
N LEU A 342 18.46 -10.28 -22.44
CA LEU A 342 18.58 -9.67 -21.11
C LEU A 342 17.41 -10.01 -20.17
N SER A 343 16.23 -10.29 -20.73
CA SER A 343 15.08 -10.85 -19.99
C SER A 343 15.32 -12.30 -19.56
N LEU A 344 15.97 -13.13 -20.40
CA LEU A 344 16.40 -14.49 -20.05
C LEU A 344 17.46 -14.50 -18.93
N ILE A 345 18.38 -13.54 -18.92
CA ILE A 345 19.32 -13.38 -17.81
C ILE A 345 18.62 -12.89 -16.53
N GLY A 346 17.51 -12.15 -16.67
CA GLY A 346 16.60 -11.86 -15.55
C GLY A 346 15.97 -13.12 -14.96
N PHE A 347 15.45 -14.02 -15.80
CA PHE A 347 14.96 -15.34 -15.38
C PHE A 347 16.04 -16.15 -14.64
N ALA A 348 17.30 -16.09 -15.11
CA ALA A 348 18.44 -16.77 -14.49
C ALA A 348 18.80 -16.28 -13.08
N TRP A 349 18.32 -15.10 -12.66
CA TRP A 349 18.49 -14.60 -11.28
C TRP A 349 17.61 -15.39 -10.30
N ASP A 350 16.33 -15.57 -10.66
CA ASP A 350 15.30 -16.25 -9.87
C ASP A 350 15.41 -17.78 -9.99
N ALA A 351 15.71 -18.28 -11.19
CA ALA A 351 15.68 -19.70 -11.57
C ALA A 351 17.06 -20.19 -12.04
N ARG A 352 18.06 -20.08 -11.15
CA ARG A 352 19.51 -20.24 -11.44
C ARG A 352 19.91 -21.55 -12.11
N GLU A 353 19.19 -22.62 -11.84
CA GLU A 353 19.51 -23.99 -12.28
C GLU A 353 18.49 -24.53 -13.29
N ALA A 354 17.59 -23.69 -13.82
CA ALA A 354 16.53 -24.10 -14.74
C ALA A 354 17.10 -24.69 -16.06
N PRO A 355 16.88 -25.99 -16.37
CA PRO A 355 17.50 -26.64 -17.54
C PRO A 355 17.13 -25.99 -18.88
N ARG A 356 15.93 -25.39 -18.94
CA ARG A 356 15.38 -24.72 -20.12
C ARG A 356 16.04 -23.38 -20.47
N LEU A 357 16.86 -22.80 -19.58
CA LEU A 357 17.61 -21.57 -19.85
C LEU A 357 18.50 -21.73 -21.10
N ARG A 358 19.27 -22.82 -21.16
CA ARG A 358 20.21 -23.05 -22.27
C ARG A 358 19.48 -23.26 -23.59
N ALA A 359 18.42 -24.07 -23.60
CA ALA A 359 17.61 -24.30 -24.80
C ALA A 359 16.97 -23.00 -25.33
N PHE A 360 16.57 -22.07 -24.45
CA PHE A 360 16.03 -20.77 -24.88
C PHE A 360 17.15 -19.84 -25.40
N LEU A 361 18.33 -19.86 -24.77
CA LEU A 361 19.51 -19.12 -25.26
C LEU A 361 19.93 -19.59 -26.66
N ASP A 362 20.09 -20.91 -26.85
CA ASP A 362 20.49 -21.51 -28.12
C ASP A 362 19.46 -21.17 -29.21
N MET A 363 18.17 -21.14 -28.87
CA MET A 363 17.09 -20.69 -29.75
C MET A 363 17.19 -19.20 -30.12
N LEU A 364 17.49 -18.30 -29.17
CA LEU A 364 17.69 -16.87 -29.46
C LEU A 364 18.92 -16.66 -30.36
N ALA A 365 20.04 -17.33 -30.05
CA ALA A 365 21.27 -17.24 -30.83
C ALA A 365 21.05 -17.72 -32.28
N ALA A 366 20.32 -18.82 -32.48
CA ALA A 366 19.95 -19.34 -33.80
C ALA A 366 19.07 -18.38 -34.63
N HIS A 367 18.42 -17.39 -34.01
CA HIS A 367 17.66 -16.34 -34.69
C HIS A 367 18.36 -14.97 -34.65
N GLY A 368 19.68 -14.94 -34.42
CA GLY A 368 20.50 -13.72 -34.56
C GLY A 368 20.48 -12.77 -33.36
N ALA A 369 20.22 -13.27 -32.14
CA ALA A 369 20.37 -12.47 -30.93
C ALA A 369 21.84 -12.08 -30.69
N GLN A 370 22.09 -10.77 -30.51
CA GLN A 370 23.41 -10.20 -30.27
C GLN A 370 23.85 -10.45 -28.82
N LEU A 371 24.75 -11.41 -28.61
CA LEU A 371 25.18 -11.85 -27.28
C LEU A 371 25.92 -10.79 -26.45
N ASP A 372 26.57 -9.83 -27.12
CA ASP A 372 27.34 -8.75 -26.50
C ASP A 372 26.63 -7.39 -26.52
N ARG A 373 25.36 -7.33 -26.96
CA ARG A 373 24.59 -6.08 -26.98
C ARG A 373 24.32 -5.59 -25.56
N THR A 374 24.72 -4.36 -25.26
CA THR A 374 24.50 -3.75 -23.93
C THR A 374 23.02 -3.43 -23.70
N SER A 375 22.58 -3.60 -22.45
CA SER A 375 21.32 -3.03 -21.97
C SER A 375 21.39 -1.51 -22.06
N SER A 376 20.35 -0.89 -22.60
CA SER A 376 20.16 0.57 -22.51
C SER A 376 19.93 1.07 -21.10
N MET A 377 19.37 0.23 -20.21
CA MET A 377 19.00 0.60 -18.85
C MET A 377 20.18 0.50 -17.89
N SER A 378 21.02 -0.53 -18.01
CA SER A 378 22.17 -0.74 -17.11
C SER A 378 23.55 -0.52 -17.75
N GLY A 379 23.63 -0.37 -19.08
CA GLY A 379 24.90 -0.31 -19.82
C GLY A 379 25.66 -1.63 -19.90
N GLN A 380 25.14 -2.72 -19.33
CA GLN A 380 25.82 -4.01 -19.20
C GLN A 380 25.51 -4.97 -20.35
N THR A 381 26.49 -5.77 -20.77
CA THR A 381 26.22 -6.94 -21.64
C THR A 381 25.50 -8.06 -20.87
N PRO A 382 24.82 -9.00 -21.56
CA PRO A 382 24.25 -10.20 -20.95
C PRO A 382 25.22 -10.96 -20.05
N LEU A 383 26.50 -11.06 -20.44
CA LEU A 383 27.52 -11.77 -19.67
C LEU A 383 27.92 -11.01 -18.38
N GLN A 384 27.99 -9.68 -18.43
CA GLN A 384 28.14 -8.86 -17.22
C GLN A 384 26.94 -9.00 -16.29
N LYS A 385 25.71 -8.94 -16.83
CA LYS A 385 24.47 -9.09 -16.06
C LYS A 385 24.37 -10.48 -15.41
N ALA A 386 24.76 -11.56 -16.12
CA ALA A 386 24.80 -12.93 -15.59
C ALA A 386 25.85 -13.11 -14.47
N THR A 387 27.02 -12.46 -14.63
CA THR A 387 28.08 -12.43 -13.62
C THR A 387 27.62 -11.68 -12.36
N TRP A 388 27.01 -10.51 -12.53
CA TRP A 388 26.40 -9.74 -11.44
C TRP A 388 25.26 -10.50 -10.75
N ALA A 389 24.48 -11.27 -11.52
CA ALA A 389 23.44 -12.17 -11.03
C ALA A 389 23.95 -13.37 -10.21
N ARG A 390 25.27 -13.61 -10.20
CA ARG A 390 25.90 -14.78 -9.57
C ARG A 390 25.27 -16.09 -10.08
N SER A 391 24.98 -16.15 -11.39
CA SER A 391 24.44 -17.34 -12.05
C SER A 391 25.54 -17.98 -12.93
N PRO A 392 26.29 -18.98 -12.41
CA PRO A 392 27.37 -19.60 -13.17
C PRO A 392 26.83 -20.30 -14.42
N VAL A 393 25.68 -20.97 -14.30
CA VAL A 393 24.97 -21.66 -15.40
C VAL A 393 24.68 -20.71 -16.55
N ALA A 394 24.19 -19.49 -16.27
CA ALA A 394 23.89 -18.51 -17.32
C ALA A 394 25.16 -17.92 -17.95
N ALA A 395 26.20 -17.64 -17.15
CA ALA A 395 27.47 -17.13 -17.66
C ALA A 395 28.19 -18.17 -18.54
N ASP A 396 28.19 -19.44 -18.13
CA ASP A 396 28.77 -20.54 -18.90
C ASP A 396 27.97 -20.84 -20.16
N ALA A 397 26.64 -20.79 -20.11
CA ALA A 397 25.79 -20.93 -21.29
C ALA A 397 26.04 -19.79 -22.31
N LEU A 398 26.13 -18.53 -21.86
CA LEU A 398 26.48 -17.39 -22.71
C LEU A 398 27.85 -17.55 -23.38
N ILE A 399 28.87 -17.96 -22.62
CA ILE A 399 30.22 -18.17 -23.16
C ILE A 399 30.24 -19.34 -24.14
N ALA A 400 29.50 -20.43 -23.87
CA ALA A 400 29.35 -21.54 -24.81
C ALA A 400 28.59 -21.16 -26.09
N ALA A 401 27.66 -20.21 -26.02
CA ALA A 401 26.98 -19.62 -27.18
C ALA A 401 27.85 -18.61 -27.97
N GLY A 402 29.00 -18.20 -27.42
CA GLY A 402 29.96 -17.30 -28.08
C GLY A 402 30.01 -15.86 -27.54
N ALA A 403 29.40 -15.56 -26.40
CA ALA A 403 29.49 -14.23 -25.78
C ALA A 403 30.94 -13.86 -25.43
N SER A 404 31.33 -12.62 -25.72
CA SER A 404 32.72 -12.16 -25.62
C SER A 404 33.11 -11.82 -24.18
N GLN A 405 34.01 -12.62 -23.61
CA GLN A 405 34.68 -12.32 -22.34
C GLN A 405 35.55 -11.05 -22.42
N ALA A 406 35.87 -10.54 -23.61
CA ALA A 406 36.60 -9.28 -23.77
C ALA A 406 35.76 -8.04 -23.40
N SER A 407 34.43 -8.15 -23.44
CA SER A 407 33.52 -7.07 -22.99
C SER A 407 33.52 -6.87 -21.46
N LEU A 408 34.07 -7.84 -20.71
CA LEU A 408 34.08 -7.79 -19.25
C LEU A 408 35.15 -6.82 -18.72
N THR A 409 34.75 -6.01 -17.75
CA THR A 409 35.70 -5.23 -16.93
C THR A 409 36.65 -6.15 -16.17
N ALA A 410 37.77 -5.62 -15.67
CA ALA A 410 38.67 -6.40 -14.82
C ALA A 410 37.98 -6.93 -13.55
N GLU A 411 37.07 -6.15 -12.97
CA GLU A 411 36.26 -6.56 -11.82
C GLU A 411 35.26 -7.66 -12.19
N ASP A 412 34.57 -7.54 -13.33
CA ASP A 412 33.62 -8.58 -13.77
C ASP A 412 34.34 -9.90 -14.11
N ARG A 413 35.57 -9.85 -14.64
CA ARG A 413 36.39 -11.06 -14.84
C ARG A 413 36.77 -11.74 -13.53
N ASP A 414 37.20 -10.97 -12.52
CA ASP A 414 37.48 -11.50 -11.17
C ASP A 414 36.22 -12.09 -10.52
N ARG A 415 35.07 -11.40 -10.62
CA ARG A 415 33.76 -11.92 -10.18
C ARG A 415 33.40 -13.23 -10.88
N LEU A 416 33.57 -13.32 -12.19
CA LEU A 416 33.28 -14.54 -12.98
C LEU A 416 34.21 -15.71 -12.59
N LEU A 417 35.50 -15.45 -12.38
CA LEU A 417 36.45 -16.45 -11.89
C LEU A 417 36.05 -16.98 -10.50
N LYS A 418 35.74 -16.07 -9.56
CA LYS A 418 35.26 -16.43 -8.21
C LYS A 418 33.94 -17.20 -8.25
N LEU A 419 33.03 -16.83 -9.15
CA LEU A 419 31.73 -17.49 -9.34
C LEU A 419 31.87 -18.93 -9.87
N ARG A 420 32.84 -19.17 -10.76
CA ARG A 420 33.18 -20.51 -11.27
C ARG A 420 33.91 -21.37 -10.24
N GLN A 421 34.78 -20.76 -9.42
CA GLN A 421 35.52 -21.46 -8.36
C GLN A 421 34.63 -21.85 -7.17
N ASN A 422 33.68 -20.98 -6.81
CA ASN A 422 32.72 -21.21 -5.74
C ASN A 422 31.30 -20.99 -6.27
N PRO A 423 30.72 -21.97 -6.99
CA PRO A 423 29.33 -21.92 -7.39
C PRO A 423 28.46 -21.81 -6.13
N GLN A 424 27.88 -20.63 -5.93
CA GLN A 424 26.88 -20.44 -4.87
C GLN A 424 25.65 -21.23 -5.30
N THR A 425 25.48 -22.43 -4.74
CA THR A 425 24.21 -23.17 -4.81
C THR A 425 23.09 -22.21 -4.43
N GLY A 426 21.98 -22.30 -5.17
CA GLY A 426 21.01 -21.21 -5.24
C GLY A 426 20.55 -20.68 -3.88
N PHE A 427 20.06 -19.43 -3.89
CA PHE A 427 19.22 -18.92 -2.80
C PHE A 427 18.22 -20.04 -2.46
N ASN A 428 18.22 -20.49 -1.20
CA ASN A 428 17.29 -21.47 -0.70
C ASN A 428 16.17 -20.69 0.01
N PRO A 429 15.22 -20.09 -0.74
CA PRO A 429 14.04 -19.56 -0.11
C PRO A 429 13.34 -20.75 0.54
N ASN A 430 12.91 -20.55 1.78
CA ASN A 430 12.16 -21.53 2.56
C ASN A 430 10.72 -21.64 2.00
N ILE A 431 10.62 -21.99 0.71
CA ILE A 431 9.37 -22.24 -0.02
C ILE A 431 8.92 -23.61 0.44
N ASP A 432 7.79 -23.64 1.11
CA ASP A 432 7.04 -24.87 1.25
C ASP A 432 6.62 -25.30 -0.17
N SER A 433 7.31 -26.29 -0.72
CA SER A 433 7.25 -26.68 -2.13
C SER A 433 5.88 -27.21 -2.57
N ARG A 434 4.93 -27.30 -1.65
CA ARG A 434 3.54 -27.72 -1.86
C ARG A 434 2.68 -26.67 -2.57
N ASP A 435 3.04 -25.39 -2.49
CA ASP A 435 2.21 -24.27 -3.02
C ASP A 435 2.79 -23.60 -4.29
N CYS A 436 3.84 -24.16 -4.90
CA CYS A 436 4.45 -23.61 -6.11
C CYS A 436 3.70 -24.01 -7.40
N LEU A 437 3.74 -23.14 -8.41
CA LEU A 437 3.21 -23.46 -9.75
C LEU A 437 4.20 -24.34 -10.54
N PRO A 438 3.78 -25.49 -11.10
CA PRO A 438 4.61 -26.27 -12.02
C PRO A 438 4.87 -25.48 -13.31
#